data_AF-A0A4R6Y2B1-F1
#
_entry.id   AF-A0A4R6Y2B1-F1
#
_cell.length_a   1.000
_cell.length_b   1.000
_cell.length_c   1.000
_cell.angle_alpha   90.00
_cell.angle_beta   90.00
_cell.angle_gamma   90.00
#
_symmetry.space_group_name_H-M   'P 1'
#
loop_
_entity.id
_entity.type
_entity.pdbx_description
1 polymer ?
#
loop_
_entity_poly.entity_id
_entity_poly.type
_entity_poly.pdbx_seq_one_letter_code
_entity_poly.pdbx_strand_id
1 'polypeptide(L)'
;MLTLEIIAQTHAKVKSGADFPRYVQDLKALGMSHYDFYVTDGHSEYFSVDGTRLDAPAKYETKTITSPANANALRHTITIHQQGQTDFLTFCQQAADAGVQYWRTDIVNLKCIYLDSTGQDILIEPIPDAGPY
;
A
#
# COMPACT_ATOMS: atom_id res chain seq x y z
N MET A 1 7.15 -20.02 -6.58
CA MET A 1 6.88 -19.88 -5.13
C MET A 1 7.04 -18.42 -4.79
N LEU A 2 6.11 -17.83 -4.05
CA LEU A 2 6.22 -16.44 -3.59
C LEU A 2 7.38 -16.32 -2.58
N THR A 3 8.27 -15.34 -2.74
CA THR A 3 9.36 -15.05 -1.81
C THR A 3 9.53 -13.54 -1.67
N LEU A 4 10.11 -13.08 -0.56
CA LEU A 4 10.44 -11.66 -0.37
C LEU A 4 11.40 -11.13 -1.44
N GLU A 5 12.31 -11.98 -1.93
CA GLU A 5 13.24 -11.63 -3.01
C GLU A 5 12.49 -11.36 -4.34
N ILE A 6 11.56 -12.25 -4.72
CA ILE A 6 10.74 -12.06 -5.93
C ILE A 6 9.86 -10.82 -5.81
N ILE A 7 9.28 -10.57 -4.63
CA ILE A 7 8.48 -9.37 -4.37
C ILE A 7 9.35 -8.12 -4.53
N ALA A 8 10.55 -8.10 -3.94
CA ALA A 8 11.48 -6.98 -4.06
C ALA A 8 11.91 -6.73 -5.52
N GLN A 9 12.22 -7.79 -6.27
CA GLN A 9 12.55 -7.70 -7.71
C GLN A 9 11.37 -7.16 -8.53
N THR A 10 10.15 -7.56 -8.20
CA THR A 10 8.92 -7.08 -8.86
C THR A 10 8.67 -5.61 -8.54
N HIS A 11 8.82 -5.21 -7.27
CA HIS A 11 8.69 -3.82 -6.83
C HIS A 11 9.76 -2.92 -7.45
N ALA A 12 10.98 -3.43 -7.71
CA ALA A 12 12.05 -2.66 -8.35
C ALA A 12 11.71 -2.16 -9.77
N LYS A 13 10.67 -2.72 -10.41
CA LYS A 13 10.13 -2.26 -11.69
C LYS A 13 9.29 -0.99 -11.56
N VAL A 14 8.76 -0.68 -10.37
CA VAL A 14 7.99 0.54 -10.09
C VAL A 14 8.95 1.72 -10.05
N LYS A 15 8.83 2.66 -10.99
CA LYS A 15 9.62 3.89 -11.04
C LYS A 15 8.80 5.11 -10.66
N SER A 16 7.49 5.03 -10.85
CA SER A 16 6.52 6.08 -10.59
C SER A 16 5.16 5.49 -10.22
N GLY A 17 4.22 6.33 -9.77
CA GLY A 17 2.85 5.90 -9.50
C GLY A 17 2.13 5.30 -10.72
N ALA A 18 2.53 5.67 -11.95
CA ALA A 18 1.96 5.10 -13.17
C ALA A 18 2.29 3.61 -13.37
N ASP A 19 3.36 3.12 -12.72
CA ASP A 19 3.77 1.72 -12.80
C ASP A 19 3.03 0.82 -11.79
N PHE A 20 2.34 1.42 -10.82
CA PHE A 20 1.68 0.71 -9.72
C PHE A 20 0.60 -0.29 -10.20
N PRO A 21 -0.29 0.05 -11.14
CA PRO A 21 -1.22 -0.92 -11.72
C PRO A 21 -0.54 -2.17 -12.30
N ARG A 22 0.57 -1.99 -13.01
CA ARG A 22 1.33 -3.11 -13.59
C ARG A 22 1.97 -3.96 -12.51
N TYR A 23 2.52 -3.33 -11.46
CA TYR A 23 3.04 -4.04 -10.29
C TYR A 23 1.99 -4.93 -9.63
N VAL A 24 0.77 -4.42 -9.44
CA VAL A 24 -0.35 -5.19 -8.88
C VAL A 24 -0.70 -6.39 -9.76
N GLN A 25 -0.67 -6.24 -11.09
CA GLN A 25 -0.87 -7.36 -12.02
C GLN A 25 0.27 -8.39 -11.96
N ASP A 26 1.53 -7.95 -11.85
CA ASP A 26 2.67 -8.86 -11.67
C ASP A 26 2.52 -9.67 -10.37
N LEU A 27 2.12 -9.02 -9.26
CA LEU A 27 1.85 -9.71 -7.99
C LEU A 27 0.68 -10.69 -8.09
N LYS A 28 -0.37 -10.35 -8.84
CA LYS A 28 -1.50 -11.24 -9.12
C LYS A 28 -1.05 -12.51 -9.84
N ALA A 29 -0.17 -12.38 -10.84
CA ALA A 29 0.41 -13.50 -11.57
C ALA A 29 1.27 -14.41 -10.67
N LEU A 30 1.83 -13.86 -9.59
CA LEU A 30 2.56 -14.62 -8.56
C LEU A 30 1.64 -15.30 -7.53
N GLY A 31 0.32 -15.18 -7.67
CA GLY A 31 -0.66 -15.78 -6.75
C GLY A 31 -0.86 -14.98 -5.46
N MET A 32 -0.54 -13.69 -5.45
CA MET A 32 -0.80 -12.84 -4.28
C MET A 32 -2.29 -12.47 -4.21
N SER A 33 -2.87 -12.59 -3.01
CA SER A 33 -4.25 -12.19 -2.70
C SER A 33 -4.30 -10.71 -2.30
N HIS A 34 -3.47 -10.32 -1.34
CA HIS A 34 -3.33 -8.95 -0.89
C HIS A 34 -2.01 -8.79 -0.13
N TYR A 35 -1.66 -7.53 0.14
CA TYR A 35 -0.66 -7.22 1.14
C TYR A 35 -1.03 -5.98 1.93
N ASP A 36 -0.60 -5.95 3.17
CA ASP A 36 -0.80 -4.84 4.10
C ASP A 36 0.55 -4.13 4.27
N PHE A 37 0.60 -2.84 3.99
CA PHE A 37 1.75 -1.99 4.28
C PHE A 37 1.44 -1.15 5.51
N TYR A 38 2.25 -1.29 6.55
CA TYR A 38 2.05 -0.60 7.81
C TYR A 38 2.74 0.75 7.79
N VAL A 39 1.93 1.81 7.85
CA VAL A 39 2.42 3.19 7.82
C VAL A 39 3.28 3.47 9.05
N THR A 40 2.96 2.81 10.16
CA THR A 40 3.67 2.92 11.43
C THR A 40 5.18 2.80 11.31
N ASP A 41 5.73 1.81 10.59
CA ASP A 41 7.19 1.57 10.53
C ASP A 41 7.67 1.09 9.14
N GLY A 42 6.76 0.97 8.18
CA GLY A 42 7.04 0.59 6.80
C GLY A 42 7.19 -0.91 6.56
N HIS A 43 6.90 -1.76 7.56
CA HIS A 43 6.86 -3.21 7.35
C HIS A 43 5.70 -3.60 6.43
N SER A 44 5.74 -4.82 5.89
CA SER A 44 4.66 -5.30 5.03
C SER A 44 4.36 -6.77 5.27
N GLU A 45 3.08 -7.11 5.31
CA GLU A 45 2.59 -8.48 5.42
C GLU A 45 1.97 -8.88 4.07
N TYR A 46 2.45 -9.95 3.46
CA TYR A 46 1.99 -10.44 2.17
C TYR A 46 1.23 -11.73 2.32
N PHE A 47 0.09 -11.83 1.64
CA PHE A 47 -0.82 -12.98 1.71
C PHE A 47 -1.08 -13.51 0.31
N SER A 48 -0.84 -14.79 0.11
CA SER A 48 -1.11 -15.49 -1.16
C SER A 48 -2.47 -16.19 -1.15
N VAL A 49 -2.97 -16.53 -2.34
CA VAL A 49 -4.23 -17.27 -2.51
C VAL A 49 -4.16 -18.71 -1.97
N ASP A 50 -2.96 -19.28 -1.86
CA ASP A 50 -2.74 -20.65 -1.37
C ASP A 50 -2.55 -20.73 0.16
N GLY A 51 -2.62 -19.59 0.86
CA GLY A 51 -2.50 -19.51 2.31
C GLY A 51 -1.10 -19.21 2.83
N THR A 52 -0.10 -19.05 1.96
CA THR A 52 1.24 -18.59 2.37
C THR A 52 1.20 -17.13 2.84
N ARG A 53 1.83 -16.85 4.00
CA ARG A 53 2.11 -15.52 4.54
C ARG A 53 3.61 -15.25 4.56
N LEU A 54 4.01 -14.02 4.20
CA LEU A 54 5.40 -13.54 4.30
C LEU A 54 5.43 -12.17 4.95
N ASP A 55 6.40 -11.94 5.83
CA ASP A 55 6.56 -10.68 6.56
C ASP A 55 7.89 -10.00 6.15
N ALA A 56 7.80 -8.82 5.57
CA ALA A 56 8.96 -7.96 5.31
C ALA A 56 9.20 -7.06 6.53
N PRO A 57 10.46 -6.84 6.93
CA PRO A 57 10.79 -6.07 8.13
C PRO A 57 10.44 -4.59 8.00
N ALA A 58 10.38 -3.90 9.13
CA ALA A 58 10.27 -2.45 9.22
C ALA A 58 11.38 -1.74 8.41
N LYS A 59 11.03 -0.60 7.83
CA LYS A 59 11.90 0.19 6.95
C LYS A 59 12.35 1.51 7.57
N TYR A 60 11.63 2.02 8.56
CA TYR A 60 11.92 3.27 9.24
C TYR A 60 11.42 3.25 10.70
N GLU A 61 11.79 4.27 11.47
CA GLU A 61 11.37 4.42 12.86
C GLU A 61 9.85 4.57 13.00
N THR A 62 9.31 4.01 14.09
CA THR A 62 7.88 4.05 14.40
C THR A 62 7.32 5.48 14.40
N LYS A 63 6.29 5.70 13.57
CA LYS A 63 5.48 6.90 13.48
C LYS A 63 4.29 6.80 14.42
N THR A 64 3.90 7.93 15.01
CA THR A 64 2.64 8.05 15.75
C THR A 64 1.47 8.15 14.78
N ILE A 65 0.44 7.33 14.97
CA ILE A 65 -0.79 7.38 14.18
C ILE A 65 -1.81 8.27 14.91
N THR A 66 -2.34 9.27 14.21
CA THR A 66 -3.35 10.18 14.77
C THR A 66 -4.70 9.47 14.89
N SER A 67 -5.45 9.74 15.97
CA SER A 67 -6.81 9.25 16.17
C SER A 67 -7.68 10.36 16.77
N PRO A 68 -8.91 10.60 16.24
CA PRO A 68 -9.58 9.82 15.18
C PRO A 68 -9.03 10.12 13.78
N ALA A 69 -9.24 9.18 12.85
CA ALA A 69 -8.86 9.35 11.45
C ALA A 69 -9.62 10.49 10.76
N ASN A 70 -8.98 11.13 9.78
CA ASN A 70 -9.54 12.25 9.02
C ASN A 70 -9.51 11.97 7.52
N ALA A 71 -10.65 11.52 6.98
CA ALA A 71 -10.80 11.16 5.57
C ALA A 71 -10.54 12.34 4.59
N ASN A 72 -10.85 13.58 4.98
CA ASN A 72 -10.59 14.75 4.14
C ASN A 72 -9.09 15.07 4.07
N ALA A 73 -8.38 14.97 5.20
CA ALA A 73 -6.93 15.10 5.23
C ALA A 73 -6.28 13.99 4.39
N LEU A 74 -6.73 12.74 4.54
CA LEU A 74 -6.21 11.62 3.77
C LEU A 74 -6.42 11.82 2.26
N ARG A 75 -7.61 12.26 1.81
CA ARG A 75 -7.88 12.54 0.40
C ARG A 75 -6.95 13.60 -0.15
N HIS A 76 -6.67 14.66 0.62
CA HIS A 76 -5.72 15.69 0.22
C HIS A 76 -4.30 15.12 0.08
N THR A 77 -3.83 14.38 1.10
CA THR A 77 -2.52 13.70 1.11
C THR A 77 -2.33 12.81 -0.12
N ILE A 78 -3.31 11.97 -0.44
CA ILE A 78 -3.28 11.11 -1.61
C ILE A 78 -3.23 11.93 -2.90
N THR A 79 -4.08 12.96 -3.02
CA THR A 79 -4.17 13.80 -4.22
C THR A 79 -2.83 14.47 -4.54
N ILE A 80 -2.18 15.07 -3.54
CA ILE A 80 -0.89 15.76 -3.77
C ILE A 80 0.24 14.76 -4.06
N HIS A 81 0.19 13.56 -3.47
CA HIS A 81 1.15 12.50 -3.74
C HIS A 81 1.03 11.97 -5.17
N GLN A 82 -0.19 11.70 -5.64
CA GLN A 82 -0.47 11.28 -7.01
C GLN A 82 -0.05 12.33 -8.05
N GLN A 83 -0.05 13.61 -7.66
CA GLN A 83 0.47 14.72 -8.49
C GLN A 83 1.99 14.89 -8.43
N GLY A 84 2.70 14.03 -7.69
CA GLY A 84 4.16 14.07 -7.55
C GLY A 84 4.69 15.19 -6.65
N GLN A 85 3.85 15.80 -5.80
CA GLN A 85 4.25 16.89 -4.92
C GLN A 85 4.96 16.43 -3.64
N THR A 86 4.87 15.14 -3.31
CA THR A 86 5.46 14.54 -2.12
C THR A 86 6.19 13.25 -2.44
N ASP A 87 7.31 12.99 -1.76
CA ASP A 87 7.97 11.69 -1.80
C ASP A 87 7.25 10.64 -0.92
N PHE A 88 7.69 9.39 -1.01
CA PHE A 88 7.07 8.28 -0.30
C PHE A 88 7.13 8.41 1.23
N LEU A 89 8.24 8.87 1.80
CA LEU A 89 8.37 9.00 3.26
C LEU A 89 7.51 10.15 3.80
N THR A 90 7.42 11.24 3.04
CA THR A 90 6.53 12.37 3.30
C THR A 90 5.07 11.93 3.22
N PHE A 91 4.70 11.14 2.22
CA PHE A 91 3.37 10.55 2.10
C PHE A 91 3.03 9.65 3.30
N CYS A 92 3.94 8.76 3.72
CA CYS A 92 3.72 7.93 4.91
C CYS A 92 3.50 8.78 6.17
N GLN A 93 4.26 9.87 6.34
CA GLN A 93 4.05 10.76 7.49
C GLN A 93 2.67 11.42 7.44
N GLN A 94 2.29 11.99 6.30
CA GLN A 94 1.00 12.65 6.13
C GLN A 94 -0.18 11.67 6.23
N ALA A 95 0.00 10.41 5.85
CA ALA A 95 -1.00 9.36 6.03
C ALA A 95 -1.15 8.99 7.52
N ALA A 96 -0.05 8.90 8.27
CA ALA A 96 -0.07 8.70 9.72
C ALA A 96 -0.76 9.86 10.44
N ASP A 97 -0.50 11.11 10.03
CA ASP A 97 -1.13 12.31 10.55
C ASP A 97 -2.64 12.36 10.23
N ALA A 98 -3.06 11.74 9.12
CA ALA A 98 -4.47 11.55 8.76
C ALA A 98 -5.12 10.34 9.46
N GLY A 99 -4.35 9.55 10.21
CA GLY A 99 -4.82 8.42 11.01
C GLY A 99 -4.81 7.05 10.33
N VAL A 100 -4.05 6.90 9.24
CA VAL A 100 -3.85 5.60 8.58
C VAL A 100 -2.86 4.76 9.38
N GLN A 101 -3.29 3.62 9.89
CA GLN A 101 -2.43 2.63 10.54
C GLN A 101 -1.68 1.79 9.48
N TYR A 102 -2.43 1.31 8.49
CA TYR A 102 -1.92 0.54 7.37
C TYR A 102 -2.85 0.72 6.17
N TRP A 103 -2.36 0.40 4.98
CA TRP A 103 -3.22 0.22 3.83
C TRP A 103 -3.08 -1.19 3.26
N ARG A 104 -4.22 -1.74 2.86
CA ARG A 104 -4.33 -3.02 2.15
C ARG A 104 -4.39 -2.78 0.66
N THR A 105 -3.47 -3.39 -0.07
CA THR A 105 -3.59 -3.54 -1.52
C THR A 105 -4.30 -4.85 -1.80
N ASP A 106 -5.60 -4.79 -2.06
CA ASP A 106 -6.43 -5.92 -2.46
C ASP A 106 -6.25 -6.18 -3.95
N ILE A 107 -5.48 -7.21 -4.26
CA ILE A 107 -5.08 -7.55 -5.64
C ILE A 107 -6.20 -8.29 -6.36
N VAL A 108 -7.05 -9.00 -5.62
CA VAL A 108 -8.20 -9.73 -6.18
C VAL A 108 -9.25 -8.75 -6.67
N ASN A 109 -9.58 -7.75 -5.84
CA ASN A 109 -10.63 -6.77 -6.13
C ASN A 109 -10.10 -5.47 -6.74
N LEU A 110 -8.79 -5.34 -6.94
CA LEU A 110 -8.11 -4.15 -7.47
C LEU A 110 -8.46 -2.87 -6.69
N LYS A 111 -8.23 -2.91 -5.38
CA LYS A 111 -8.48 -1.77 -4.48
C LYS A 111 -7.28 -1.50 -3.58
N CYS A 112 -7.04 -0.22 -3.32
CA CYS A 112 -6.21 0.22 -2.20
C CYS A 112 -7.15 0.71 -1.08
N ILE A 113 -7.08 0.08 0.08
CA ILE A 113 -7.97 0.33 1.22
C ILE A 113 -7.11 0.89 2.34
N TYR A 114 -7.41 2.08 2.82
CA TYR A 114 -6.69 2.73 3.92
C TYR A 114 -7.47 2.50 5.22
N LEU A 115 -6.82 1.93 6.23
CA LEU A 115 -7.47 1.52 7.47
C LEU A 115 -6.90 2.26 8.68
N ASP A 116 -7.79 2.57 9.63
CA ASP A 116 -7.40 3.16 10.91
C ASP A 116 -6.90 2.11 11.93
N SER A 117 -6.51 2.58 13.11
CA SER A 117 -6.02 1.72 14.20
C SER A 117 -7.08 0.77 14.78
N THR A 118 -8.35 0.96 14.46
CA THR A 118 -9.46 0.07 14.84
C THR A 118 -9.81 -0.95 13.76
N GLY A 119 -9.15 -0.87 12.59
CA GLY A 119 -9.42 -1.69 11.43
C GLY A 119 -10.62 -1.24 10.61
N GLN A 120 -11.09 0.00 10.78
CA GLN A 120 -12.14 0.57 9.94
C GLN A 120 -11.56 1.24 8.70
N ASP A 121 -12.26 1.08 7.58
CA ASP A 121 -11.92 1.73 6.31
C ASP A 121 -12.10 3.25 6.41
N ILE A 122 -11.02 4.00 6.18
CA ILE A 122 -11.05 5.46 6.08
C ILE A 122 -11.38 5.89 4.65
N LEU A 123 -10.74 5.24 3.67
CA LEU A 123 -10.90 5.50 2.25
C LEU A 123 -10.59 4.24 1.44
N ILE A 124 -11.27 4.11 0.29
CA ILE A 124 -11.02 3.05 -0.69
C ILE A 124 -10.79 3.72 -2.04
N GLU A 125 -9.67 3.42 -2.68
CA GLU A 125 -9.37 3.85 -4.04
C GLU A 125 -9.36 2.65 -5.00
N PRO A 126 -9.99 2.74 -6.18
CA PRO A 126 -9.82 1.73 -7.21
C PRO A 126 -8.39 1.78 -7.76
N ILE A 127 -7.79 0.62 -7.96
CA ILE A 127 -6.54 0.49 -8.71
C ILE A 127 -6.95 0.36 -10.17
N PRO A 128 -6.57 1.31 -11.05
CA PRO A 128 -6.96 1.24 -12.45
C PRO A 128 -6.36 -0.02 -13.07
N ASP A 129 -7.08 -0.62 -14.03
CA ASP A 129 -6.52 -1.75 -14.75
C ASP A 129 -5.31 -1.29 -15.56
N ALA A 130 -4.23 -2.07 -15.53
CA ALA A 130 -3.09 -1.82 -16.39
C ALA A 130 -3.53 -2.21 -17.81
N GLY A 131 -4.05 -1.22 -18.56
CA GLY A 131 -4.57 -1.44 -19.92
C GLY A 131 -3.60 -2.23 -20.81
N PRO A 132 -4.10 -2.85 -21.90
CA PRO A 132 -3.25 -3.54 -22.84
C PRO A 132 -2.29 -2.52 -23.45
N TYR A 133 -0.99 -2.82 -23.38
CA TYR A 133 0.03 -2.10 -24.16
C TYR A 133 -0.14 -2.44 -25.63
#